data_AF-A0A1I0JVY3-F1
#
_entry.id   AF-A0A1I0JVY3-F1
#
_cell.length_a   1.000
_cell.length_b   1.000
_cell.length_c   1.000
_cell.angle_alpha   90.00
_cell.angle_beta   90.00
_cell.angle_gamma   90.00
#
_symmetry.space_group_name_H-M   'P 1'
#
loop_
_entity.id
_entity.type
_entity.pdbx_description
1 polymer ?
#
loop_
_entity_poly.entity_id
_entity_poly.type
_entity_poly.pdbx_seq_one_letter_code
_entity_poly.pdbx_strand_id
1 'polypeptide(L)'
;MNELNPLDRIRELCEQRKWSYYQLSKASGIPYSTLNTMLNKENMPSLPTLQKLCQGFGISIVEFFEPDRNLQGLTKDQALCLSLFTSLSQEEQQLALAYLKGLSRTL
;
A
#
# COMPACT_ATOMS: atom_id res chain seq x y z
N MET A 1 3.05 -8.63 -19.43
CA MET A 1 2.23 -8.28 -18.25
C MET A 1 2.07 -9.56 -17.45
N ASN A 2 2.58 -9.62 -16.23
CA ASN A 2 2.19 -10.71 -15.33
C ASN A 2 0.71 -10.49 -14.99
N GLU A 3 -0.13 -11.50 -15.16
CA GLU A 3 -1.50 -11.48 -14.64
C GLU A 3 -1.42 -11.47 -13.11
N LEU A 4 -1.51 -10.29 -12.52
CA LEU A 4 -1.57 -10.14 -11.07
C LEU A 4 -3.01 -10.31 -10.61
N ASN A 5 -3.28 -11.33 -9.80
CA ASN A 5 -4.57 -11.54 -9.18
C ASN A 5 -4.78 -10.52 -8.04
N PRO A 6 -5.80 -9.64 -8.11
CA PRO A 6 -6.09 -8.65 -7.07
C PRO A 6 -6.33 -9.26 -5.70
N LEU A 7 -6.92 -10.45 -5.61
CA LEU A 7 -7.19 -11.10 -4.33
C LEU A 7 -5.91 -11.52 -3.63
N ASP A 8 -4.97 -12.10 -4.36
CA ASP A 8 -3.66 -12.49 -3.83
C ASP A 8 -2.86 -11.26 -3.42
N ARG A 9 -2.93 -10.18 -4.20
CA ARG A 9 -2.28 -8.92 -3.85
C ARG A 9 -2.84 -8.29 -2.57
N ILE A 10 -4.15 -8.36 -2.35
CA ILE A 10 -4.77 -7.89 -1.10
C ILE A 10 -4.26 -8.71 0.08
N ARG A 11 -4.16 -10.04 -0.06
CA ARG A 11 -3.62 -10.93 0.98
C ARG A 11 -2.17 -10.60 1.30
N GLU A 12 -1.34 -10.43 0.28
CA GLU A 12 0.08 -10.06 0.41
C GLU A 12 0.26 -8.73 1.16
N LEU A 13 -0.49 -7.69 0.78
CA LEU A 13 -0.43 -6.39 1.45
C LEU A 13 -0.89 -6.46 2.91
N CYS A 14 -1.88 -7.28 3.22
CA CYS A 14 -2.27 -7.57 4.60
C CYS A 14 -1.16 -8.26 5.37
N GLU A 15 -0.51 -9.29 4.79
CA GLU A 15 0.58 -10.01 5.42
C GLU A 15 1.81 -9.11 5.68
N GLN A 16 2.24 -8.33 4.69
CA GLN A 16 3.35 -7.39 4.81
C GLN A 16 3.15 -6.38 5.94
N ARG A 17 1.91 -5.94 6.15
CA ARG A 17 1.54 -4.98 7.20
C ARG A 17 1.10 -5.63 8.51
N LYS A 18 1.06 -6.96 8.58
CA LYS A 18 0.48 -7.74 9.68
C LYS A 18 -0.95 -7.30 10.02
N TRP A 19 -1.73 -6.96 9.00
CA TRP A 19 -3.11 -6.53 9.13
C TRP A 19 -4.06 -7.72 9.08
N SER A 20 -4.96 -7.78 10.06
CA SER A 20 -6.19 -8.56 9.96
C SER A 20 -7.15 -7.94 8.93
N TYR A 21 -8.05 -8.74 8.37
CA TYR A 21 -9.12 -8.22 7.50
C TYR A 21 -10.05 -7.24 8.23
N TYR A 22 -10.09 -7.28 9.56
CA TYR A 22 -10.79 -6.27 10.36
C TYR A 22 -10.10 -4.90 10.29
N GLN A 23 -8.77 -4.85 10.38
CA GLN A 23 -8.01 -3.61 10.21
C GLN A 23 -8.16 -3.06 8.79
N LEU A 24 -8.09 -3.94 7.77
CA LEU A 24 -8.36 -3.55 6.39
C LEU A 24 -9.79 -3.02 6.20
N SER A 25 -10.78 -3.63 6.86
CA SER A 25 -12.17 -3.15 6.84
C SER A 25 -12.29 -1.73 7.38
N LYS A 26 -11.62 -1.43 8.50
CA LYS A 26 -11.61 -0.09 9.08
C LYS A 26 -10.89 0.91 8.19
N ALA A 27 -9.75 0.53 7.61
CA ALA A 27 -8.94 1.42 6.78
C ALA A 27 -9.60 1.72 5.41
N SER A 28 -10.20 0.72 4.77
CA SER A 28 -10.84 0.86 3.44
C SER A 28 -12.29 1.35 3.48
N GLY A 29 -12.91 1.37 4.67
CA GLY A 29 -14.34 1.65 4.82
C GLY A 29 -15.26 0.58 4.23
N ILE A 30 -14.72 -0.59 3.87
CA ILE A 30 -15.49 -1.73 3.36
C ILE A 30 -15.92 -2.60 4.55
N PRO A 31 -17.20 -3.00 4.66
CA PRO A 31 -17.64 -3.87 5.74
C PRO A 31 -16.86 -5.19 5.82
N TYR A 32 -16.50 -5.63 7.03
CA TYR A 32 -15.76 -6.87 7.25
C TYR A 32 -16.45 -8.09 6.62
N SER A 33 -17.77 -8.19 6.70
CA SER A 33 -18.55 -9.26 6.07
C SER A 33 -18.38 -9.30 4.55
N THR A 34 -18.28 -8.13 3.92
CA THR A 34 -18.05 -8.00 2.48
C THR A 34 -16.63 -8.42 2.13
N LEU A 35 -15.62 -7.93 2.86
CA LEU A 35 -14.22 -8.33 2.70
C LEU A 35 -14.03 -9.84 2.85
N ASN A 36 -14.57 -10.41 3.93
CA ASN A 36 -14.45 -11.83 4.23
C ASN A 36 -15.13 -12.69 3.17
N THR A 37 -16.32 -12.30 2.69
CA THR A 37 -16.99 -13.01 1.60
C THR A 37 -16.19 -12.91 0.31
N MET A 38 -15.67 -11.73 -0.01
CA MET A 38 -14.89 -11.47 -1.22
C MET A 38 -13.63 -12.33 -1.27
N LEU A 39 -12.87 -12.37 -0.18
CA LEU A 39 -11.60 -13.10 -0.11
C LEU A 39 -11.77 -14.61 0.03
N ASN A 40 -12.82 -15.09 0.71
CA ASN A 40 -13.06 -16.53 0.88
C ASN A 40 -13.78 -17.17 -0.30
N LYS A 41 -14.67 -16.44 -0.99
CA LYS A 41 -15.38 -16.95 -2.18
C LYS A 41 -14.68 -16.61 -3.50
N GLU A 42 -13.49 -16.03 -3.42
CA GLU A 42 -12.71 -15.57 -4.57
C GLU A 42 -13.50 -14.67 -5.53
N ASN A 43 -14.37 -13.82 -4.97
CA ASN A 43 -15.11 -12.85 -5.77
C ASN A 43 -14.20 -11.67 -6.10
N MET A 44 -14.01 -11.39 -7.39
CA MET A 44 -13.16 -10.28 -7.81
C MET A 44 -13.75 -8.93 -7.38
N PRO A 45 -12.94 -8.04 -6.78
CA PRO A 45 -13.40 -6.69 -6.46
C PRO A 45 -13.71 -5.92 -7.74
N SER A 46 -14.81 -5.16 -7.73
CA SER A 46 -15.06 -4.15 -8.75
C SER A 46 -14.00 -3.04 -8.67
N LEU A 47 -13.78 -2.29 -9.75
CA LEU A 47 -12.83 -1.17 -9.75
C LEU A 47 -13.07 -0.16 -8.60
N PRO A 48 -14.31 0.28 -8.30
CA PRO A 48 -14.57 1.14 -7.14
C PRO A 48 -14.22 0.51 -5.80
N THR A 49 -14.47 -0.80 -5.64
CA THR A 49 -14.08 -1.55 -4.44
C THR A 49 -12.56 -1.61 -4.31
N LEU A 50 -11.87 -1.87 -5.42
CA LEU A 50 -10.42 -1.91 -5.46
C LEU A 50 -9.78 -0.56 -5.13
N GLN A 51 -10.35 0.54 -5.63
CA GLN A 51 -9.90 1.89 -5.27
C GLN A 51 -10.00 2.16 -3.77
N LYS A 52 -11.11 1.77 -3.13
CA LYS A 52 -11.27 1.89 -1.66
C LYS A 52 -10.26 1.05 -0.90
N LEU A 53 -9.93 -0.15 -1.39
CA LEU A 53 -8.90 -1.00 -0.81
C LEU A 53 -7.52 -0.35 -0.94
N CYS A 54 -7.16 0.11 -2.14
CA CYS A 54 -5.89 0.82 -2.38
C CYS A 54 -5.76 2.05 -1.48
N GLN A 55 -6.83 2.85 -1.35
CA GLN A 55 -6.89 3.97 -0.43
C GLN A 55 -6.70 3.53 1.02
N GLY A 56 -7.33 2.43 1.44
CA GLY A 56 -7.14 1.85 2.77
C GLY A 56 -5.71 1.38 3.04
N PHE A 57 -5.01 0.90 2.01
CA PHE A 57 -3.58 0.60 2.08
C PHE A 57 -2.68 1.83 1.94
N GLY A 58 -3.22 2.99 1.53
CA GLY A 58 -2.44 4.19 1.27
C GLY A 58 -1.55 4.08 0.02
N ILE A 59 -1.96 3.28 -0.97
CA ILE A 59 -1.27 3.12 -2.26
C ILE A 59 -2.20 3.51 -3.41
N SER A 60 -1.63 3.85 -4.56
CA SER A 60 -2.35 4.06 -5.81
C SER A 60 -2.71 2.72 -6.47
N ILE A 61 -3.65 2.77 -7.41
CA ILE A 61 -4.01 1.58 -8.20
C ILE A 61 -2.86 1.12 -9.11
N VAL A 62 -1.98 2.03 -9.51
CA VAL A 62 -0.79 1.72 -10.30
C VAL A 62 0.19 0.92 -9.44
N GLU A 63 0.45 1.35 -8.21
CA GLU A 63 1.31 0.62 -7.26
C GLU A 63 0.73 -0.73 -6.83
N PHE A 64 -0.60 -0.85 -6.85
CA PHE A 64 -1.26 -2.12 -6.63
C PHE A 64 -0.92 -3.15 -7.71
N PHE A 65 -0.97 -2.75 -8.99
CA PHE A 65 -0.74 -3.63 -10.14
C PHE A 65 0.74 -3.74 -10.58
N GLU A 66 1.53 -2.72 -10.30
CA GLU A 66 2.94 -2.63 -10.66
C GLU A 66 3.79 -2.27 -9.43
N PRO A 67 3.91 -3.18 -8.44
CA PRO A 67 4.69 -2.93 -7.23
C PRO A 67 6.13 -2.47 -7.51
N ASP A 68 6.74 -3.04 -8.54
CA ASP A 68 8.13 -2.77 -8.90
C ASP A 68 8.30 -1.53 -9.79
N ARG A 69 7.20 -0.94 -10.30
CA ARG A 69 7.31 0.24 -11.19
C ARG A 69 8.01 1.40 -10.49
N ASN A 70 7.75 1.62 -9.20
CA ASN A 70 8.41 2.67 -8.44
C ASN A 70 9.91 2.42 -8.21
N LEU A 71 10.40 1.19 -8.40
CA LEU A 71 11.81 0.85 -8.29
C LEU A 71 12.54 0.91 -9.64
N GLN A 72 11.81 0.87 -10.77
CA GLN A 72 12.39 1.02 -12.10
C GLN A 72 12.80 2.48 -12.32
N GLY A 73 14.11 2.74 -12.31
CA GLY A 73 14.70 4.06 -12.56
C GLY A 73 15.25 4.78 -11.33
N LEU A 74 15.15 4.18 -10.14
CA LEU A 74 15.81 4.71 -8.95
C LEU A 74 17.29 4.32 -8.91
N THR A 75 18.14 5.24 -8.46
CA THR A 75 19.50 4.89 -8.05
C THR A 75 19.47 4.01 -6.79
N LYS A 76 20.58 3.32 -6.48
CA LYS A 76 20.69 2.48 -5.28
C LYS A 76 20.33 3.25 -4.00
N ASP A 77 20.79 4.50 -3.89
CA ASP A 77 20.56 5.33 -2.71
C ASP A 77 19.10 5.79 -2.62
N GLN A 78 18.46 6.08 -3.75
CA GLN A 78 17.04 6.44 -3.80
C GLN A 78 16.15 5.25 -3.39
N ALA A 79 16.44 4.06 -3.93
CA ALA A 79 15.73 2.84 -3.56
C ALA A 79 15.91 2.50 -2.06
N LEU A 80 17.13 2.65 -1.53
CA LEU A 80 17.40 2.47 -0.10
C LEU A 80 16.61 3.48 0.75
N CYS A 81 16.65 4.76 0.38
CA CYS A 81 15.93 5.80 1.10
C CYS A 81 14.41 5.54 1.13
N LEU A 82 13.85 5.13 -0.01
CA LEU A 82 12.43 4.76 -0.12
C LEU A 82 12.11 3.55 0.76
N SER A 83 12.94 2.50 0.72
CA SER A 83 12.73 1.29 1.53
C SER A 83 12.71 1.60 3.03
N LEU A 84 13.68 2.40 3.51
CA LEU A 84 13.73 2.87 4.89
C LEU A 84 12.47 3.67 5.23
N PHE A 85 12.09 4.64 4.39
CA PHE A 85 10.92 5.48 4.63
C PHE A 85 9.62 4.68 4.72
N THR A 86 9.43 3.69 3.85
CA THR A 86 8.22 2.83 3.85
C THR A 86 8.10 1.95 5.09
N SER A 87 9.20 1.66 5.78
CA SER A 87 9.21 0.85 7.02
C SER A 87 8.84 1.64 8.28
N LEU A 88 8.85 2.97 8.21
CA LEU A 88 8.59 3.86 9.34
C LEU A 88 7.09 4.01 9.63
N SER A 89 6.74 4.29 10.89
CA SER A 89 5.40 4.71 11.27
C SER A 89 5.03 6.09 10.71
N GLN A 90 3.75 6.45 10.73
CA GLN A 90 3.27 7.72 10.19
C GLN A 90 3.91 8.94 10.88
N GLU A 91 4.15 8.88 12.19
CA GLU A 91 4.83 9.94 12.95
C GLU A 91 6.31 10.05 12.56
N GLU A 92 7.00 8.93 12.42
CA GLU A 92 8.41 8.87 12.01
C GLU A 92 8.61 9.34 10.56
N GLN A 93 7.67 9.03 9.66
CA GLN A 93 7.66 9.53 8.28
C GLN A 93 7.56 11.07 8.24
N GLN A 94 6.74 11.67 9.10
CA GLN A 94 6.64 13.14 9.18
C GLN A 94 7.96 13.77 9.62
N LEU A 95 8.63 13.18 10.62
CA LEU A 95 9.95 13.62 11.08
C LEU A 95 11.01 13.46 9.97
N ALA A 96 11.04 12.31 9.30
CA ALA A 96 11.97 12.06 8.20
C ALA A 96 11.81 13.10 7.06
N LEU A 97 10.57 13.44 6.70
CA LEU A 97 10.29 14.50 5.72
C LEU A 97 10.72 15.89 6.23
N ALA A 98 10.52 16.19 7.52
CA ALA A 98 10.96 17.46 8.11
C ALA A 98 12.50 17.61 8.04
N TYR A 99 13.24 16.53 8.35
CA TYR A 99 14.70 16.51 8.20
C TYR A 99 15.13 16.73 6.75
N LEU A 100 14.52 16.02 5.79
CA LEU A 100 14.81 16.20 4.37
C LEU A 100 14.49 17.62 3.86
N LYS A 101 13.41 18.23 4.33
CA LYS A 101 13.08 19.64 4.02
C LYS A 101 14.13 20.60 4.56
N GLY A 102 14.56 20.39 5.81
CA GLY A 102 15.63 21.19 6.42
C GLY A 102 16.95 21.09 5.65
N LEU A 103 17.33 19.88 5.23
CA LEU A 103 18.55 19.64 4.44
C LEU A 103 18.49 20.22 3.03
N SER A 104 17.33 20.13 2.38
CA SER A 104 17.12 20.69 1.03
C SER A 104 16.96 22.22 1.04
N ARG A 105 16.97 22.86 2.22
CA ARG A 105 16.68 24.30 2.41
C ARG A 105 15.32 24.70 1.83
N THR A 106 14.40 23.73 1.73
CA THR A 106 13.03 23.93 1.27
C THR A 106 12.16 24.12 2.52
N LEU A 107 12.42 25.22 3.22
CA LEU A 107 11.65 25.69 4.38
C LEU A 107 10.72 26.82 3.97
#